data_AF-A0A0L6JRJ9-F1
#
_entry.id   AF-A0A0L6JRJ9-F1
#
_cell.length_a   1.000
_cell.length_b   1.000
_cell.length_c   1.000
_cell.angle_alpha   90.00
_cell.angle_beta   90.00
_cell.angle_gamma   90.00
#
_symmetry.space_group_name_H-M   'P 1'
#
loop_
_entity.id
_entity.type
_entity.pdbx_description
1 polymer ?
#
loop_
_entity_poly.entity_id
_entity_poly.type
_entity_poly.pdbx_seq_one_letter_code
_entity_poly.pdbx_strand_id
1 'polypeptide(L)' 'MRDKYNRNIEYLRVSVTRNCNLNCIYCMPQNDSDKEKQPLNLGCKNFLTPSEYNSIISEMAQLGIKK' A
#
# COMPACT_ATOMS: atom_id res chain seq x y z
N MET A 1 16.92 2.01 -10.49
CA MET A 1 15.87 1.82 -11.53
C MET A 1 15.28 3.18 -11.87
N ARG A 2 15.00 3.52 -13.14
CA ARG A 2 14.47 4.85 -13.52
C ARG A 2 13.09 4.78 -14.16
N ASP A 3 12.23 5.73 -13.83
CA ASP A 3 10.92 5.88 -14.46
C ASP A 3 10.98 6.71 -15.75
N LYS A 4 9.84 6.90 -16.41
CA LYS A 4 9.72 7.72 -17.64
C LYS A 4 10.08 9.20 -17.45
N TYR A 5 10.09 9.68 -16.20
CA TYR A 5 10.46 11.04 -15.82
C TYR A 5 11.90 11.11 -15.30
N ASN A 6 12.70 10.05 -15.52
CA ASN A 6 14.10 9.95 -15.13
C ASN A 6 14.33 10.08 -13.61
N ARG A 7 13.32 9.79 -12.78
CA ARG A 7 13.44 9.71 -11.31
C ARG A 7 14.05 8.36 -10.92
N ASN A 8 14.96 8.36 -9.96
CA ASN A 8 15.51 7.12 -9.41
C ASN A 8 14.53 6.52 -8.40
N ILE A 9 14.11 5.28 -8.62
CA ILE A 9 13.27 4.54 -7.69
C ILE A 9 14.19 3.91 -6.65
N GLU A 10 14.21 4.51 -5.46
CA GLU A 10 15.14 4.16 -4.39
C GLU A 10 14.49 3.45 -3.22
N TYR A 11 13.18 3.60 -3.00
CA TYR A 11 12.48 3.00 -1.86
C TYR A 11 11.19 2.29 -2.28
N LEU A 12 10.80 1.30 -1.47
CA LEU A 12 9.53 0.58 -1.60
C LEU A 12 8.70 0.79 -0.33
N ARG A 13 7.46 1.26 -0.49
CA ARG A 13 6.48 1.36 0.61
C ARG A 13 5.51 0.19 0.53
N VAL A 14 5.47 -0.61 1.59
CA VAL A 14 4.55 -1.74 1.71
C VAL A 14 3.48 -1.42 2.75
N SER A 15 2.21 -1.40 2.32
CA SER A 15 1.07 -1.28 3.23
C SER A 15 0.71 -2.67 3.77
N VAL A 16 0.88 -2.85 5.08
CA VAL A 16 0.62 -4.14 5.75
C VAL A 16 -0.86 -4.32 6.06
N THR A 17 -1.52 -3.25 6.50
CA THR A 17 -2.93 -3.28 6.89
C THR A 17 -3.63 -2.00 6.50
N ARG A 18 -4.94 -2.09 6.26
CA ARG A 18 -5.84 -0.94 6.12
C ARG A 18 -6.52 -0.57 7.43
N ASN A 19 -6.45 -1.44 8.45
CA ASN A 19 -7.08 -1.22 9.73
C ASN A 19 -6.30 -0.14 10.49
N CYS A 20 -7.01 0.92 10.88
CA CYS A 20 -6.51 2.01 11.70
C CYS A 20 -7.45 2.19 12.90
N ASN A 21 -6.90 2.41 14.09
CA ASN A 21 -7.66 2.68 15.31
C ASN A 21 -7.96 4.18 15.50
N LEU A 22 -7.61 5.02 14.52
CA LEU A 22 -7.83 6.46 14.53
C LEU A 22 -8.75 6.86 13.38
N ASN A 23 -9.46 7.96 13.56
CA ASN A 23 -10.41 8.50 12.58
C ASN A 23 -10.09 9.97 12.28
N CYS A 24 -8.93 10.20 11.68
CA CYS A 24 -8.45 11.56 11.44
C CYS A 24 -9.25 12.23 10.32
N ILE A 25 -9.71 13.46 10.56
CA ILE A 25 -10.58 14.24 9.65
C ILE A 25 -10.03 14.32 8.22
N TYR A 26 -8.71 14.40 8.04
CA TYR A 26 -8.05 14.51 6.74
C TYR A 26 -7.58 13.17 6.15
N CYS A 27 -7.56 12.09 6.94
CA CYS A 27 -7.08 10.78 6.51
C CYS A 27 -8.23 9.82 6.23
N MET A 28 -9.27 9.88 7.07
CA MET A 28 -10.46 9.05 7.03
C MET A 28 -11.67 9.98 7.16
N PRO A 29 -12.10 10.64 6.07
CA PRO A 29 -13.26 11.52 6.12
C PRO A 29 -14.52 10.69 6.42
N GLN A 30 -15.23 11.06 7.48
CA GLN A 30 -16.48 10.40 7.91
C GLN A 30 -17.71 10.75 7.06
N ASN A 31 -17.57 11.55 6.01
CA ASN A 31 -18.73 12.14 5.33
C ASN A 31 -19.59 11.06 4.64
N ASP A 32 -20.89 11.06 5.00
CA ASP A 32 -21.95 10.11 4.65
C ASP A 32 -22.21 9.87 3.15
N SER A 33 -21.51 10.57 2.24
CA SER A 33 -21.68 10.49 0.79
C SER A 33 -20.69 9.55 0.07
N ASP A 34 -19.68 9.01 0.75
CA ASP A 34 -18.74 8.02 0.17
C ASP A 34 -19.10 6.56 0.52
N LYS A 35 -20.37 6.25 0.80
CA LYS A 35 -20.84 4.86 1.01
C LYS A 35 -20.69 3.97 -0.24
N GLU A 36 -20.40 4.55 -1.40
CA GLU A 36 -20.19 3.83 -2.67
C GLU A 36 -18.73 3.59 -3.05
N LYS A 37 -17.75 4.23 -2.39
CA LYS A 37 -16.36 3.80 -2.54
C LYS A 37 -16.15 2.65 -1.57
N GLN A 38 -16.50 1.45 -2.04
CA GLN A 38 -16.22 0.13 -1.48
C GLN A 38 -15.82 0.19 -0.01
N PRO A 39 -16.72 -0.17 0.93
CA PRO A 39 -16.47 0.11 2.33
C PRO A 39 -15.10 -0.44 2.69
N LEU A 40 -14.40 0.33 3.51
CA LEU A 40 -13.11 -0.02 4.10
C LEU A 40 -13.13 -1.40 4.82
N ASN A 41 -14.27 -2.10 4.81
CA ASN A 41 -14.53 -3.44 5.30
C ASN A 41 -15.52 -4.29 4.43
N LEU A 42 -15.68 -4.08 3.11
CA LEU A 42 -16.21 -5.14 2.21
C LEU A 42 -15.06 -5.73 1.39
N GLY A 43 -14.72 -6.97 1.73
CA GLY A 43 -14.29 -7.92 0.71
C GLY A 43 -12.96 -7.64 0.02
N CYS A 44 -11.97 -7.08 0.70
CA CYS A 44 -10.59 -7.29 0.25
C CYS A 44 -10.13 -8.67 0.75
N LYS A 45 -10.59 -9.74 0.11
CA LYS A 45 -10.19 -11.13 0.45
C LYS A 45 -8.71 -11.43 0.19
N ASN A 46 -7.98 -10.50 -0.44
CA ASN A 46 -6.63 -10.76 -0.94
C ASN A 46 -5.63 -9.80 -0.28
N PHE A 47 -5.43 -9.92 1.03
CA PHE A 47 -4.19 -9.43 1.63
C PHE A 47 -3.04 -10.32 1.14
N LEU A 48 -1.89 -9.70 0.86
CA LEU A 48 -0.67 -10.44 0.56
C LEU A 48 -0.32 -11.29 1.78
N THR A 49 -0.02 -12.56 1.53
CA THR A 49 0.54 -13.45 2.54
C THR A 49 1.98 -13.03 2.86
N PRO A 50 2.49 -13.34 4.06
CA PRO A 50 3.89 -13.10 4.42
C PRO A 50 4.90 -13.66 3.41
N SER A 51 4.59 -14.81 2.81
CA SER A 51 5.39 -15.42 1.75
C SER A 51 5.47 -14.58 0.49
N GLU A 52 4.33 -14.02 0.04
CA GLU A 52 4.29 -13.16 -1.15
C GLU A 52 5.06 -11.86 -0.92
N TYR A 53 4.96 -11.28 0.28
CA TYR A 53 5.76 -10.11 0.65
C TYR A 53 7.26 -10.41 0.51
N ASN A 54 7.73 -11.55 1.02
CA ASN A 54 9.14 -11.92 0.94
C ASN A 54 9.62 -12.07 -0.50
N SER A 55 8.84 -12.71 -1.37
CA SER A 55 9.17 -12.84 -2.79
C SER A 55 9.32 -11.47 -3.45
N ILE A 56 8.33 -10.59 -3.29
CA ILE A 56 8.34 -9.24 -3.90
C ILE A 56 9.52 -8.41 -3.38
N ILE A 57 9.75 -8.40 -2.07
CA ILE A 57 10.83 -7.60 -1.46
C ILE A 57 12.19 -8.11 -1.93
N SER A 58 12.37 -9.43 -2.05
CA SER A 58 13.63 -10.02 -2.50
C SER A 58 13.99 -9.64 -3.93
N GLU A 59 13.03 -9.69 -4.85
CA GLU A 59 13.21 -9.29 -6.25
C GLU A 59 13.47 -7.78 -6.35
N MET A 60 12.72 -6.98 -5.59
CA MET A 60 12.88 -5.53 -5.60
C MET A 60 14.21 -5.07 -4.98
N ALA A 61 14.73 -5.79 -3.98
CA ALA A 61 16.06 -5.54 -3.44
C ALA A 61 17.15 -5.80 -4.48
N GLN A 62 17.01 -6.85 -5.30
CA GLN A 62 17.96 -7.14 -6.39
C GLN A 62 17.94 -6.06 -7.49
N LEU A 63 16.78 -5.45 -7.74
CA LEU A 63 16.62 -4.33 -8.69
C LEU A 63 17.25 -3.00 -8.21
N GLY A 64 17.84 -2.99 -7.00
CA GLY A 64 18.59 -1.86 -6.48
C GLY A 64 17.75 -0.84 -5.70
N ILE A 65 16.58 -1.25 -5.20
CA ILE A 65 15.86 -0.50 -4.17
C ILE A 65 16.69 -0.56 -2.88
N LYS A 66 16.97 0.60 -2.29
CA LYS A 66 17.74 0.76 -1.06
C LYS A 66 16.80 1.15 0.10
N LYS A 67 17.32 1.09 1.32
CA LYS A 67 16.64 1.57 2.51
C LYS A 67 16.76 3.10 2.61
#